data_AF-A0A4Q7MYK1-F1
#
_entry.id   AF-A0A4Q7MYK1-F1
#
_cell.length_a   1.000
_cell.length_b   1.000
_cell.length_c   1.000
_cell.angle_alpha   90.00
_cell.angle_beta   90.00
_cell.angle_gamma   90.00
#
_symmetry.space_group_name_H-M   'P 1'
#
loop_
_entity.id
_entity.type
_entity.pdbx_description
1 polymer ?
#
loop_
_entity_poly.entity_id
_entity_poly.type
_entity_poly.pdbx_seq_one_letter_code
_entity_poly.pdbx_strand_id
1 'polypeptide(L)'
;MNKLLLTSLFLLSLSASFAQKNDFDIVSYAIPSDYELIKNNSVITYFKEDKSTGAYCNIFIYALIDGKGDIQKDFDYSWDNLVQKPFKFSSNANLQPVATLKGWKFLMGSAKYSDNGIATLAMLFTFSGESSMQSICILSNADRYKADIENFIASVNLNREAGIINANMSSSKSPGSDIAPALQQTTTSPLNDKSPKPEVWMKSRFEYDMMKRMSETKYEWIAIYPDEKFYPYMPSEGYAGFYNKNKDWGSAKWNGNRLNVAAQNTSYYFDKKSASTMQSKFDSKPNFYKCKPVNGLRIEGAYTQYASLIPSSTNEPQYLIWFYKDGRFDDRGISVVDLKNPNAFASDAPGKGKYTIETFSIFLRYDDGRIKQLGFSGFLDKDPATVTDAYFIGRHLYYRKDKGHNSNLNKINY
;
A
#
# COMPACT_ATOMS: atom_id res chain seq x y z
N MET A 1 -37.90 -28.77 -44.67
CA MET A 1 -36.95 -29.63 -43.92
C MET A 1 -35.56 -29.22 -44.38
N ASN A 2 -34.63 -28.61 -43.65
CA ASN A 2 -34.34 -28.55 -42.21
C ASN A 2 -33.76 -27.16 -41.89
N LYS A 3 -34.54 -26.25 -41.29
CA LYS A 3 -34.02 -25.01 -40.67
C LYS A 3 -33.99 -25.08 -39.14
N LEU A 4 -34.45 -26.20 -38.58
CA LEU A 4 -34.50 -26.44 -37.13
C LEU A 4 -33.28 -27.20 -36.57
N LEU A 5 -32.34 -27.60 -37.42
CA LEU A 5 -31.12 -28.32 -37.00
C LEU A 5 -29.89 -27.41 -36.84
N LEU A 6 -29.97 -26.13 -37.25
CA LEU A 6 -28.84 -25.20 -37.18
C LEU A 6 -28.84 -24.32 -35.92
N THR A 7 -29.90 -24.35 -35.13
CA THR A 7 -30.04 -23.54 -33.91
C THR A 7 -29.54 -24.26 -32.65
N SER A 8 -29.30 -25.58 -32.73
CA SER A 8 -28.85 -26.37 -31.58
C SER A 8 -27.32 -26.43 -31.43
N LEU A 9 -26.54 -25.83 -32.34
CA LEU A 9 -25.07 -25.86 -32.32
C LEU A 9 -24.42 -24.57 -31.77
N PHE A 10 -25.22 -23.56 -31.40
CA PHE A 10 -24.73 -22.32 -30.77
C PHE A 10 -24.93 -22.27 -29.24
N LEU A 11 -25.35 -23.40 -28.65
CA LEU A 11 -25.62 -23.57 -27.23
C LEU A 11 -24.62 -24.50 -26.52
N LEU A 12 -23.43 -24.74 -27.10
CA LEU A 12 -22.24 -25.03 -26.29
C LEU A 12 -21.65 -23.70 -25.82
N SER A 13 -22.41 -23.07 -24.94
CA SER A 13 -21.98 -22.01 -24.05
C SER A 13 -20.72 -22.46 -23.32
N LEU A 14 -19.60 -21.80 -23.64
CA LEU A 14 -18.71 -21.19 -22.67
C LEU A 14 -18.56 -22.01 -21.38
N SER A 15 -17.84 -23.12 -21.44
CA SER A 15 -17.11 -23.61 -20.27
C SER A 15 -16.04 -22.57 -19.97
N ALA A 16 -16.43 -21.51 -19.25
CA ALA A 16 -15.49 -20.75 -18.45
C ALA A 16 -14.82 -21.81 -17.55
N SER A 17 -13.61 -22.20 -17.91
CA SER A 17 -12.78 -23.06 -17.07
C SER A 17 -12.49 -22.25 -15.81
N PHE A 18 -13.38 -22.35 -14.83
CA PHE A 18 -13.14 -21.82 -13.51
C PHE A 18 -11.93 -22.56 -12.98
N ALA A 19 -10.78 -21.89 -12.90
CA ALA A 19 -9.57 -22.46 -12.34
C ALA A 19 -9.91 -23.08 -10.98
N GLN A 20 -9.79 -24.41 -10.88
CA GLN A 20 -10.19 -25.15 -9.69
C GLN A 20 -9.23 -24.78 -8.56
N LYS A 21 -9.79 -24.31 -7.44
CA LYS A 21 -8.99 -23.99 -6.26
C LYS A 21 -8.49 -25.29 -5.62
N ASN A 22 -7.24 -25.27 -5.18
CA ASN A 22 -6.55 -26.30 -4.44
C ASN A 22 -6.21 -25.75 -3.06
N ASP A 23 -6.13 -26.62 -2.07
CA ASP A 23 -5.74 -26.26 -0.71
C ASP A 23 -4.55 -27.10 -0.26
N PHE A 24 -3.65 -26.50 0.50
CA PHE A 24 -2.58 -27.19 1.20
C PHE A 24 -2.29 -26.47 2.52
N ASP A 25 -2.59 -27.17 3.62
CA ASP A 25 -2.67 -26.63 4.97
C ASP A 25 -3.48 -25.33 5.05
N ILE A 26 -2.84 -24.19 5.33
CA ILE A 26 -3.54 -22.91 5.51
C ILE A 26 -3.70 -22.16 4.20
N VAL A 27 -3.01 -22.55 3.13
CA VAL A 27 -3.03 -21.86 1.84
C VAL A 27 -4.05 -22.48 0.89
N SER A 28 -4.91 -21.64 0.34
CA SER A 28 -5.79 -21.93 -0.79
C SER A 28 -5.27 -21.21 -2.03
N TYR A 29 -5.24 -21.86 -3.19
CA TYR A 29 -4.61 -21.31 -4.38
C TYR A 29 -5.20 -21.91 -5.67
N ALA A 30 -4.97 -21.27 -6.81
CA ALA A 30 -5.27 -21.80 -8.14
C ALA A 30 -3.97 -21.88 -8.95
N ILE A 31 -3.73 -23.02 -9.59
CA ILE A 31 -2.57 -23.22 -10.45
C ILE A 31 -2.96 -22.97 -11.91
N PRO A 32 -2.16 -22.20 -12.66
CA PRO A 32 -2.34 -22.05 -14.11
C PRO A 32 -2.30 -23.39 -14.84
N SER A 33 -2.88 -23.45 -16.04
CA SER A 33 -2.91 -24.70 -16.80
C SER A 33 -1.50 -25.20 -17.14
N ASP A 34 -1.41 -26.52 -17.35
CA ASP A 34 -0.24 -27.19 -17.92
C ASP A 34 1.01 -27.20 -17.01
N TYR A 35 0.82 -27.12 -15.69
CA TYR A 35 1.86 -27.45 -14.71
C TYR A 35 1.80 -28.93 -14.34
N GLU A 36 2.95 -29.59 -14.35
CA GLU A 36 3.12 -30.93 -13.80
C GLU A 36 3.10 -30.86 -12.27
N LEU A 37 2.38 -31.78 -11.64
CA LEU A 37 2.18 -31.81 -10.19
C LEU A 37 2.93 -32.99 -9.58
N ILE A 38 3.85 -32.67 -8.66
CA ILE A 38 4.54 -33.64 -7.82
C ILE A 38 4.07 -33.41 -6.38
N LYS A 39 3.44 -34.42 -5.77
CA LYS A 39 2.97 -34.35 -4.39
C LYS A 39 3.85 -35.21 -3.49
N ASN A 40 4.30 -34.62 -2.39
CA ASN A 40 4.79 -35.35 -1.23
C ASN A 40 4.23 -34.72 0.05
N ASN A 41 4.45 -35.34 1.20
CA ASN A 41 3.84 -34.92 2.46
C ASN A 41 4.36 -33.57 2.99
N SER A 42 5.53 -33.12 2.55
CA SER A 42 6.22 -31.93 3.09
C SER A 42 6.21 -30.73 2.14
N VAL A 43 5.97 -30.97 0.85
CA VAL A 43 5.91 -29.95 -0.20
C VAL A 43 5.06 -30.43 -1.38
N ILE A 44 4.23 -29.53 -1.89
CA ILE A 44 3.61 -29.66 -3.20
C ILE A 44 4.44 -28.87 -4.20
N THR A 45 4.88 -29.53 -5.28
CA THR A 45 5.62 -28.88 -6.36
C THR A 45 4.78 -28.86 -7.62
N TYR A 46 4.64 -27.68 -8.20
CA TYR A 46 4.17 -27.50 -9.56
C TYR A 46 5.35 -27.07 -10.43
N PHE A 47 5.57 -27.79 -11.52
CA PHE A 47 6.71 -27.58 -12.43
C PHE A 47 6.20 -27.38 -13.85
N LYS A 48 6.78 -26.42 -14.55
CA LYS A 48 6.55 -26.21 -15.98
C LYS A 48 7.86 -25.87 -16.67
N GLU A 49 8.15 -26.55 -17.75
CA GLU A 49 9.37 -26.35 -18.53
C GLU A 49 9.08 -26.34 -20.03
N ASP A 50 9.75 -25.44 -20.72
CA ASP A 50 9.87 -25.47 -22.17
C ASP A 50 11.22 -26.11 -22.53
N LYS A 51 11.16 -27.40 -22.88
CA LYS A 51 12.34 -28.21 -23.23
C LYS A 51 13.11 -27.69 -24.43
N SER A 52 12.51 -26.85 -25.28
CA SER A 52 13.20 -26.27 -26.44
C SER A 52 14.09 -25.07 -26.07
N THR A 53 13.77 -24.38 -24.98
CA THR A 53 14.49 -23.17 -24.53
C THR A 53 15.19 -23.34 -23.19
N GLY A 54 14.88 -24.39 -22.43
CA GLY A 54 15.33 -24.55 -21.04
C GLY A 54 14.69 -23.57 -20.06
N ALA A 55 13.63 -22.86 -20.50
CA ALA A 55 12.89 -21.95 -19.65
C ALA A 55 12.01 -22.75 -18.68
N TYR A 56 12.07 -22.47 -17.38
CA TYR A 56 11.26 -23.15 -16.37
C TYR A 56 10.58 -22.20 -15.38
N CYS A 57 9.53 -22.70 -14.72
CA CYS A 57 8.91 -22.12 -13.54
C CYS A 57 8.51 -23.21 -12.55
N ASN A 58 8.98 -23.06 -11.32
CA ASN A 58 8.73 -23.99 -10.21
C ASN A 58 8.01 -23.24 -9.10
N ILE A 59 6.92 -23.84 -8.61
CA ILE A 59 6.18 -23.34 -7.45
C ILE A 59 6.22 -24.44 -6.40
N PHE A 60 6.83 -24.14 -5.26
CA PHE A 60 6.93 -25.00 -4.10
C PHE A 60 6.02 -24.45 -3.00
N ILE A 61 5.06 -25.25 -2.56
CA ILE A 61 4.17 -24.91 -1.44
C ILE A 61 4.54 -25.87 -0.31
N TYR A 62 5.24 -25.37 0.70
CA TYR A 62 5.73 -26.18 1.81
C TYR A 62 4.63 -26.40 2.85
N ALA A 63 4.70 -27.51 3.58
CA ALA A 63 3.75 -27.80 4.65
C ALA A 63 3.85 -26.76 5.77
N LEU A 64 2.75 -26.57 6.50
CA LEU A 64 2.71 -25.80 7.74
C LEU A 64 3.59 -26.48 8.79
N ILE A 65 4.51 -25.73 9.39
CA ILE A 65 5.41 -26.20 10.45
C ILE A 65 5.44 -25.22 11.61
N ASP A 66 6.12 -25.57 12.70
CA ASP A 66 6.31 -24.66 13.83
C ASP A 66 7.10 -23.41 13.41
N GLY A 67 6.55 -22.25 13.76
CA GLY A 67 7.18 -20.95 13.61
C GLY A 67 8.42 -20.82 14.50
N LYS A 68 9.30 -19.90 14.13
CA LYS A 68 10.54 -19.52 14.82
C LYS A 68 10.37 -18.26 15.68
N GLY A 69 9.14 -17.76 15.78
CA GLY A 69 8.67 -16.87 16.84
C GLY A 69 8.04 -15.58 16.32
N ASP A 70 8.56 -15.05 15.21
CA ASP A 70 7.97 -13.91 14.52
C ASP A 70 8.20 -14.00 13.02
N ILE A 71 7.44 -13.22 12.25
CA ILE A 71 7.46 -13.27 10.79
C ILE A 71 8.85 -13.03 10.17
N GLN A 72 9.73 -12.24 10.80
CA GLN A 72 11.08 -12.04 10.27
C GLN A 72 11.92 -13.29 10.49
N LYS A 73 11.90 -13.87 11.71
CA LYS A 73 12.61 -15.12 11.99
C LYS A 73 12.09 -16.30 11.16
N ASP A 74 10.78 -16.34 10.94
CA ASP A 74 10.11 -17.35 10.12
C ASP A 74 10.54 -17.22 8.65
N PHE A 75 10.59 -15.98 8.15
CA PHE A 75 11.08 -15.68 6.82
C PHE A 75 12.56 -16.03 6.68
N ASP A 76 13.42 -15.60 7.61
CA ASP A 76 14.87 -15.83 7.57
C ASP A 76 15.18 -17.33 7.60
N TYR A 77 14.50 -18.09 8.47
CA TYR A 77 14.61 -19.54 8.50
C TYR A 77 14.22 -20.17 7.16
N SER A 78 13.11 -19.72 6.59
CA SER A 78 12.59 -20.25 5.32
C SER A 78 13.47 -19.85 4.14
N TRP A 79 14.03 -18.64 4.14
CA TRP A 79 14.96 -18.15 3.13
C TRP A 79 16.26 -18.95 3.15
N ASP A 80 16.83 -19.20 4.32
CA ASP A 80 18.04 -20.01 4.47
C ASP A 80 17.81 -21.48 4.05
N ASN A 81 16.75 -22.12 4.56
CA ASN A 81 16.57 -23.57 4.44
C ASN A 81 15.81 -24.02 3.18
N LEU A 82 14.95 -23.16 2.62
CA LEU A 82 14.10 -23.50 1.46
C LEU A 82 14.55 -22.80 0.17
N VAL A 83 15.43 -21.81 0.26
CA VAL A 83 15.90 -21.03 -0.88
C VAL A 83 17.44 -21.08 -1.00
N GLN A 84 18.18 -20.54 -0.04
CA GLN A 84 19.63 -20.39 -0.15
C GLN A 84 20.38 -21.72 -0.15
N LYS A 85 20.10 -22.63 0.81
CA LYS A 85 20.78 -23.93 0.89
C LYS A 85 20.44 -24.87 -0.28
N PRO A 86 19.17 -25.07 -0.68
CA PRO A 86 18.84 -25.98 -1.77
C PRO A 86 19.39 -25.52 -3.13
N PHE A 87 19.38 -24.20 -3.37
CA PHE A 87 19.80 -23.61 -4.65
C PHE A 87 21.22 -23.02 -4.62
N LYS A 88 21.95 -23.20 -3.52
CA LYS A 88 23.38 -22.89 -3.35
C LYS A 88 23.75 -21.45 -3.68
N PHE A 89 22.98 -20.47 -3.17
CA PHE A 89 23.32 -19.05 -3.29
C PHE A 89 23.15 -18.30 -1.96
N SER A 90 23.87 -17.19 -1.78
CA SER A 90 23.98 -16.48 -0.49
C SER A 90 23.44 -15.03 -0.50
N SER A 91 22.74 -14.64 -1.56
CA SER A 91 22.18 -13.30 -1.69
C SER A 91 21.07 -13.07 -0.68
N ASN A 92 21.08 -11.89 -0.03
CA ASN A 92 19.98 -11.44 0.82
C ASN A 92 18.74 -11.13 -0.03
N ALA A 93 17.57 -11.36 0.55
CA ALA A 93 16.31 -10.99 -0.08
C ALA A 93 16.11 -9.47 -0.07
N ASN A 94 15.55 -8.94 -1.16
CA ASN A 94 14.88 -7.64 -1.17
C ASN A 94 13.47 -7.84 -0.61
N LEU A 95 13.26 -7.35 0.62
CA LEU A 95 12.02 -7.54 1.38
C LEU A 95 10.98 -6.49 1.00
N GLN A 96 9.73 -6.92 0.94
CA GLN A 96 8.58 -6.02 0.99
C GLN A 96 8.16 -5.78 2.45
N PRO A 97 7.41 -4.72 2.74
CA PRO A 97 6.82 -4.53 4.06
C PRO A 97 5.95 -5.73 4.47
N VAL A 98 6.00 -6.06 5.76
CA VAL A 98 5.14 -7.10 6.34
C VAL A 98 3.67 -6.73 6.14
N ALA A 99 2.87 -7.66 5.64
CA ALA A 99 1.42 -7.53 5.53
C ALA A 99 0.70 -8.49 6.50
N THR A 100 -0.62 -8.41 6.54
CA THR A 100 -1.46 -9.36 7.30
C THR A 100 -2.64 -9.77 6.44
N LEU A 101 -2.85 -11.08 6.33
CA LEU A 101 -3.95 -11.70 5.59
C LEU A 101 -4.68 -12.64 6.55
N LYS A 102 -5.97 -12.41 6.81
CA LYS A 102 -6.80 -13.26 7.68
C LYS A 102 -6.14 -13.58 9.05
N GLY A 103 -5.47 -12.60 9.65
CA GLY A 103 -4.79 -12.77 10.95
C GLY A 103 -3.40 -13.40 10.89
N TRP A 104 -3.00 -14.00 9.76
CA TRP A 104 -1.62 -14.44 9.54
C TRP A 104 -0.76 -13.27 9.07
N LYS A 105 0.41 -13.11 9.68
CA LYS A 105 1.44 -12.19 9.18
C LYS A 105 2.04 -12.77 7.91
N PHE A 106 2.40 -11.90 6.98
CA PHE A 106 2.93 -12.27 5.69
C PHE A 106 4.17 -11.43 5.38
N LEU A 107 5.23 -12.06 4.91
CA LEU A 107 6.43 -11.37 4.43
C LEU A 107 6.87 -11.99 3.10
N MET A 108 7.14 -11.12 2.13
CA MET A 108 7.67 -11.48 0.83
C MET A 108 9.09 -10.96 0.68
N GLY A 109 9.96 -11.80 0.14
CA GLY A 109 11.31 -11.41 -0.27
C GLY A 109 11.67 -12.02 -1.62
N SER A 110 12.56 -11.35 -2.33
CA SER A 110 13.03 -11.80 -3.65
C SER A 110 14.51 -11.56 -3.85
N ALA A 111 15.16 -12.41 -4.65
CA ALA A 111 16.53 -12.21 -5.09
C ALA A 111 16.72 -12.79 -6.49
N LYS A 112 17.71 -12.26 -7.22
CA LYS A 112 18.20 -12.87 -8.45
C LYS A 112 19.52 -13.58 -8.16
N TYR A 113 19.70 -14.78 -8.70
CA TYR A 113 20.94 -15.54 -8.61
C TYR A 113 21.29 -16.19 -9.96
N SER A 114 22.50 -16.71 -10.08
CA SER A 114 22.95 -17.45 -11.26
C SER A 114 22.84 -18.95 -10.98
N ASP A 115 21.94 -19.62 -11.69
CA ASP A 115 21.77 -21.08 -11.66
C ASP A 115 22.47 -21.66 -12.89
N ASN A 116 23.63 -22.28 -12.70
CA ASN A 116 24.46 -22.80 -13.80
C ASN A 116 24.74 -21.79 -14.93
N GLY A 117 24.91 -20.50 -14.58
CA GLY A 117 25.14 -19.42 -15.55
C GLY A 117 23.88 -18.73 -16.06
N ILE A 118 22.69 -19.19 -15.66
CA ILE A 118 21.41 -18.62 -16.07
C ILE A 118 20.83 -17.74 -14.95
N ALA A 119 20.48 -16.49 -15.27
CA ALA A 119 19.84 -15.58 -14.34
C ALA A 119 18.45 -16.11 -13.94
N THR A 120 18.28 -16.38 -12.65
CA THR A 120 17.07 -16.96 -12.07
C THR A 120 16.53 -16.07 -10.96
N LEU A 121 15.22 -15.83 -10.95
CA LEU A 121 14.49 -15.16 -9.89
C LEU A 121 14.06 -16.19 -8.84
N ALA A 122 14.34 -15.90 -7.57
CA ALA A 122 13.75 -16.56 -6.43
C ALA A 122 12.81 -15.59 -5.69
N MET A 123 11.61 -16.05 -5.38
CA MET A 123 10.64 -15.35 -4.54
C MET A 123 10.15 -16.26 -3.42
N LEU A 124 10.14 -15.75 -2.20
CA LEU A 124 9.64 -16.46 -1.03
C LEU A 124 8.52 -15.65 -0.39
N PHE A 125 7.42 -16.35 -0.10
CA PHE A 125 6.32 -15.87 0.71
C PHE A 125 6.32 -16.69 2.00
N THR A 126 6.28 -16.02 3.15
CA THR A 126 6.13 -16.70 4.45
C THR A 126 4.90 -16.18 5.13
N PHE A 127 4.01 -17.08 5.55
CA PHE A 127 2.86 -16.83 6.40
C PHE A 127 3.21 -17.27 7.81
N SER A 128 2.94 -16.46 8.83
CA SER A 128 3.28 -16.70 10.24
C SER A 128 2.10 -16.36 11.14
N GLY A 129 1.72 -17.28 12.02
CA GLY A 129 0.55 -17.14 12.89
C GLY A 129 0.34 -18.40 13.72
N GLU A 130 -0.34 -18.30 14.87
CA GLU A 130 -0.66 -19.47 15.72
C GLU A 130 0.56 -20.29 16.19
N SER A 131 1.73 -19.66 16.30
CA SER A 131 3.02 -20.35 16.53
C SER A 131 3.45 -21.29 15.40
N SER A 132 2.85 -21.16 14.22
CA SER A 132 3.17 -21.91 13.00
C SER A 132 3.57 -20.97 11.87
N MET A 133 4.20 -21.53 10.85
CA MET A 133 4.50 -20.84 9.60
C MET A 133 4.31 -21.76 8.39
N GLN A 134 3.90 -21.19 7.27
CA GLN A 134 3.85 -21.88 5.98
C GLN A 134 4.51 -21.01 4.93
N SER A 135 5.29 -21.62 4.02
CA SER A 135 6.04 -20.87 3.01
C SER A 135 5.74 -21.35 1.60
N ILE A 136 5.82 -20.41 0.66
CA ILE A 136 5.72 -20.66 -0.77
C ILE A 136 6.96 -20.11 -1.44
N CYS A 137 7.68 -20.93 -2.18
CA CYS A 137 8.83 -20.51 -2.98
C CYS A 137 8.50 -20.60 -4.46
N ILE A 138 8.88 -19.59 -5.23
CA ILE A 138 8.74 -19.56 -6.68
C ILE A 138 10.12 -19.32 -7.29
N LEU A 139 10.52 -20.19 -8.21
CA LEU A 139 11.71 -20.04 -9.04
C LEU A 139 11.33 -19.91 -10.50
N SER A 140 11.96 -18.96 -11.21
CA SER A 140 11.82 -18.86 -12.66
C SER A 140 13.04 -18.21 -13.28
N ASN A 141 13.45 -18.72 -14.44
CA ASN A 141 14.54 -18.15 -15.24
C ASN A 141 14.05 -17.38 -16.48
N ALA A 142 12.73 -17.22 -16.67
CA ALA A 142 12.18 -16.63 -17.88
C ALA A 142 10.89 -15.82 -17.64
N ASP A 143 10.84 -14.64 -18.28
CA ASP A 143 9.71 -13.71 -18.19
C ASP A 143 8.40 -14.28 -18.76
N ARG A 144 8.46 -15.32 -19.60
CA ARG A 144 7.27 -15.98 -20.16
C ARG A 144 6.35 -16.57 -19.09
N TYR A 145 6.90 -16.95 -17.93
CA TYR A 145 6.12 -17.50 -16.81
C TYR A 145 5.61 -16.41 -15.86
N LYS A 146 5.92 -15.14 -16.12
CA LYS A 146 5.42 -14.04 -15.31
C LYS A 146 3.90 -14.08 -15.19
N ALA A 147 3.25 -14.42 -16.31
CA ALA A 147 1.81 -14.54 -16.34
C ALA A 147 1.29 -15.55 -15.30
N ASP A 148 1.90 -16.74 -15.32
CA ASP A 148 1.53 -17.85 -14.46
C ASP A 148 1.82 -17.55 -12.99
N ILE A 149 2.99 -16.97 -12.71
CA ILE A 149 3.46 -16.64 -11.36
C ILE A 149 2.53 -15.63 -10.70
N GLU A 150 2.21 -14.52 -11.36
CA GLU A 150 1.38 -13.52 -10.70
C GLU A 150 -0.09 -13.96 -10.64
N ASN A 151 -0.58 -14.80 -11.57
CA ASN A 151 -1.90 -15.44 -11.45
C ASN A 151 -1.97 -16.38 -10.26
N PHE A 152 -0.93 -17.18 -10.05
CA PHE A 152 -0.80 -18.01 -8.85
C PHE A 152 -0.79 -17.13 -7.59
N ILE A 153 0.06 -16.10 -7.50
CA ILE A 153 0.12 -15.18 -6.34
C ILE A 153 -1.23 -14.52 -6.07
N ALA A 154 -1.91 -14.00 -7.10
CA ALA A 154 -3.22 -13.36 -6.95
C ALA A 154 -4.32 -14.34 -6.50
N SER A 155 -4.13 -15.64 -6.75
CA SER A 155 -5.06 -16.68 -6.31
C SER A 155 -4.81 -17.14 -4.87
N VAL A 156 -3.60 -16.92 -4.35
CA VAL A 156 -3.22 -17.33 -2.99
C VAL A 156 -4.08 -16.59 -1.98
N ASN A 157 -4.74 -17.37 -1.13
CA ASN A 157 -5.55 -16.93 -0.02
C ASN A 157 -5.30 -17.87 1.15
N LEU A 158 -5.80 -17.53 2.34
CA LEU A 158 -5.75 -18.42 3.49
C LEU A 158 -7.12 -19.05 3.72
N ASN A 159 -7.20 -20.35 3.94
CA ASN A 159 -8.47 -21.06 4.12
C ASN A 159 -9.00 -20.98 5.57
N ARG A 160 -8.21 -20.45 6.50
CA ARG A 160 -8.63 -20.15 7.88
C ARG A 160 -8.02 -18.87 8.42
N GLU A 161 -8.65 -18.33 9.47
CA GLU A 161 -8.11 -17.21 10.25
C GLU A 161 -7.13 -17.70 11.32
N ALA A 162 -6.18 -16.85 11.74
CA ALA A 162 -5.32 -17.16 12.88
C ALA A 162 -6.08 -16.93 14.21
N GLY A 163 -6.13 -17.95 15.08
CA GLY A 163 -6.83 -17.93 16.36
C GLY A 163 -6.25 -16.95 17.38
N ILE A 164 -7.13 -16.22 18.10
CA ILE A 164 -6.76 -15.32 19.20
C ILE A 164 -6.66 -16.12 20.50
N ILE A 165 -5.46 -16.23 21.07
CA ILE A 165 -5.27 -16.74 22.44
C ILE A 165 -5.33 -15.56 23.43
N ASN A 166 -6.39 -15.50 24.23
CA ASN A 166 -6.58 -14.50 25.28
C ASN A 166 -5.86 -14.91 26.58
N ALA A 167 -5.00 -14.04 27.13
CA ALA A 167 -4.52 -14.14 28.50
C ALA A 167 -4.49 -12.74 29.17
N ASN A 168 -5.08 -12.66 30.36
CA ASN A 168 -5.39 -11.45 31.14
C ASN A 168 -4.34 -11.16 32.25
N MET A 169 -4.29 -9.88 32.69
CA MET A 169 -3.69 -9.29 33.92
C MET A 169 -2.14 -9.19 34.01
N SER A 170 -1.49 -8.18 34.62
CA SER A 170 -1.87 -7.12 35.57
C SER A 170 -0.91 -5.91 35.48
N SER A 171 -1.36 -4.76 35.98
CA SER A 171 -0.73 -3.43 36.00
C SER A 171 0.26 -3.19 37.14
N SER A 172 1.22 -2.27 36.96
CA SER A 172 1.83 -1.46 38.03
C SER A 172 2.49 -0.17 37.49
N LYS A 173 2.15 0.99 38.09
CA LYS A 173 2.77 2.32 37.90
C LYS A 173 3.80 2.59 39.01
N SER A 174 4.90 3.32 38.73
CA SER A 174 5.35 4.56 39.43
C SER A 174 6.69 5.13 38.84
N PRO A 175 7.32 6.25 39.28
CA PRO A 175 7.53 7.47 38.46
C PRO A 175 8.97 8.08 38.43
N GLY A 176 9.18 9.15 37.64
CA GLY A 176 10.19 10.23 37.82
C GLY A 176 11.58 10.04 37.14
N SER A 177 11.88 10.80 36.06
CA SER A 177 12.82 11.96 35.93
C SER A 177 14.32 11.54 35.81
N ASP A 178 15.21 12.05 34.96
CA ASP A 178 15.44 13.39 34.40
C ASP A 178 16.35 13.39 33.13
N ILE A 179 16.09 14.39 32.27
CA ILE A 179 17.01 15.28 31.48
C ILE A 179 18.09 14.70 30.54
N ALA A 180 17.95 15.03 29.23
CA ALA A 180 19.05 15.40 28.31
C ALA A 180 18.49 16.16 27.06
N PRO A 181 19.29 16.89 26.26
CA PRO A 181 19.04 18.31 25.94
C PRO A 181 18.36 18.58 24.59
N ALA A 182 17.78 19.78 24.53
CA ALA A 182 17.17 20.40 23.36
C ALA A 182 18.17 20.64 22.23
N LEU A 183 17.83 20.16 21.03
CA LEU A 183 18.30 20.72 19.77
C LEU A 183 17.24 21.69 19.26
N GLN A 184 17.59 22.97 19.30
CA GLN A 184 16.84 24.07 18.72
C GLN A 184 16.69 23.85 17.21
N GLN A 185 15.46 23.62 16.74
CA GLN A 185 15.08 23.92 15.36
C GLN A 185 14.22 25.18 15.37
N THR A 186 14.68 26.13 14.58
CA THR A 186 14.14 27.46 14.36
C THR A 186 12.65 27.41 14.03
N THR A 187 11.85 27.89 14.97
CA THR A 187 10.41 28.12 14.84
C THR A 187 10.16 29.35 13.96
N THR A 188 10.04 29.16 12.65
CA THR A 188 9.10 29.98 11.87
C THR A 188 7.82 29.17 11.71
N SER A 189 6.75 29.65 12.34
CA SER A 189 5.43 29.06 12.16
C SER A 189 5.01 29.23 10.69
N PRO A 190 4.64 28.15 9.96
CA PRO A 190 4.25 28.23 8.55
C PRO A 190 2.92 28.98 8.29
N LEU A 191 2.26 29.47 9.35
CA LEU A 191 0.99 30.20 9.31
C LEU A 191 1.02 31.55 8.55
N ASN A 192 2.19 31.99 8.07
CA ASN A 192 2.39 33.24 7.33
C ASN A 192 2.98 33.03 5.93
N ASP A 193 2.89 31.82 5.37
CA ASP A 193 3.34 31.56 4.01
C ASP A 193 2.54 32.41 2.99
N LYS A 194 3.21 33.41 2.40
CA LYS A 194 2.68 34.27 1.34
C LYS A 194 2.81 33.66 -0.04
N SER A 195 3.34 32.43 -0.14
CA SER A 195 3.48 31.75 -1.41
C SER A 195 2.12 31.57 -2.10
N PRO A 196 2.08 31.59 -3.44
CA PRO A 196 0.85 31.31 -4.18
C PRO A 196 0.29 29.94 -3.77
N LYS A 197 -1.03 29.85 -3.61
CA LYS A 197 -1.70 28.58 -3.23
C LYS A 197 -2.02 27.77 -4.48
N PRO A 198 -1.65 26.47 -4.54
CA PRO A 198 -1.92 25.67 -5.71
C PRO A 198 -3.38 25.23 -5.81
N GLU A 199 -3.85 25.05 -7.04
CA GLU A 199 -4.92 24.10 -7.32
C GLU A 199 -4.33 22.69 -7.35
N VAL A 200 -4.88 21.81 -6.52
CA VAL A 200 -4.44 20.41 -6.44
C VAL A 200 -5.44 19.50 -7.12
N TRP A 201 -4.93 18.59 -7.93
CA TRP A 201 -5.70 17.61 -8.66
C TRP A 201 -5.16 16.23 -8.35
N MET A 202 -6.05 15.25 -8.25
CA MET A 202 -5.68 13.87 -7.99
C MET A 202 -6.33 12.95 -9.02
N LYS A 203 -5.59 11.94 -9.45
CA LYS A 203 -6.18 10.79 -10.12
C LYS A 203 -5.98 9.55 -9.28
N SER A 204 -6.93 8.64 -9.37
CA SER A 204 -6.64 7.23 -9.18
C SER A 204 -6.16 6.68 -10.52
N ARG A 205 -5.09 5.90 -10.49
CA ARG A 205 -4.79 4.97 -11.56
C ARG A 205 -4.73 3.61 -10.96
N PHE A 206 -5.29 2.66 -11.67
CA PHE A 206 -4.95 1.28 -11.40
C PHE A 206 -3.53 1.11 -11.90
N GLU A 207 -2.62 0.79 -10.98
CA GLU A 207 -1.43 0.12 -11.41
C GLU A 207 -1.86 -1.25 -11.84
N TYR A 208 -1.50 -1.50 -13.08
CA TYR A 208 -1.54 -2.83 -13.56
C TYR A 208 -0.13 -3.37 -13.43
N ASP A 209 -0.02 -4.55 -12.86
CA ASP A 209 1.22 -5.30 -12.96
C ASP A 209 1.60 -5.52 -14.45
N MET A 210 2.77 -6.09 -14.72
CA MET A 210 3.19 -6.28 -16.12
C MET A 210 2.30 -7.28 -16.89
N MET A 211 1.30 -7.89 -16.22
CA MET A 211 0.23 -8.71 -16.80
C MET A 211 -1.09 -7.97 -17.06
N LYS A 212 -1.15 -6.65 -16.86
CA LYS A 212 -2.37 -5.86 -17.04
C LYS A 212 -3.52 -6.21 -16.06
N ARG A 213 -3.24 -6.67 -14.84
CA ARG A 213 -4.27 -6.84 -13.79
C ARG A 213 -4.16 -5.74 -12.75
N MET A 214 -5.29 -5.21 -12.30
CA MET A 214 -5.30 -4.13 -11.29
C MET A 214 -4.67 -4.67 -10.00
N SER A 215 -3.43 -4.30 -9.72
CA SER A 215 -2.64 -4.74 -8.57
C SER A 215 -2.83 -3.81 -7.38
N GLU A 216 -2.94 -2.52 -7.66
CA GLU A 216 -3.16 -1.49 -6.65
C GLU A 216 -3.87 -0.30 -7.29
N THR A 217 -4.68 0.39 -6.50
CA THR A 217 -5.07 1.75 -6.88
C THR A 217 -3.99 2.70 -6.39
N LYS A 218 -3.16 3.19 -7.30
CA LYS A 218 -2.25 4.29 -7.01
C LYS A 218 -2.97 5.61 -7.13
N TYR A 219 -2.57 6.55 -6.29
CA TYR A 219 -3.04 7.92 -6.34
C TYR A 219 -1.88 8.81 -6.75
N GLU A 220 -2.13 9.68 -7.72
CA GLU A 220 -1.15 10.64 -8.21
C GLU A 220 -1.74 12.04 -8.09
N TRP A 221 -0.94 12.96 -7.56
CA TRP A 221 -1.31 14.36 -7.39
C TRP A 221 -0.52 15.24 -8.34
N ILE A 222 -1.15 16.31 -8.80
CA ILE A 222 -0.47 17.42 -9.45
C ILE A 222 -0.92 18.72 -8.79
N ALA A 223 -0.02 19.71 -8.76
CA ALA A 223 -0.29 21.06 -8.29
C ALA A 223 -0.03 22.08 -9.40
N ILE A 224 -1.00 22.97 -9.61
CA ILE A 224 -0.93 24.07 -10.58
C ILE A 224 -1.06 25.37 -9.79
N TYR A 225 -0.04 26.21 -9.89
CA TYR A 225 0.00 27.48 -9.17
C TYR A 225 -0.50 28.63 -10.05
N PRO A 226 -1.02 29.72 -9.46
CA PRO A 226 -1.54 30.88 -10.19
C PRO A 226 -0.51 31.59 -11.08
N ASP A 227 0.78 31.46 -10.75
CA ASP A 227 1.91 32.03 -11.47
C ASP A 227 2.45 31.10 -12.56
N GLU A 228 1.60 30.22 -13.10
CA GLU A 228 1.93 29.23 -14.13
C GLU A 228 3.02 28.24 -13.71
N LYS A 229 3.28 28.05 -12.41
CA LYS A 229 4.16 26.98 -11.94
C LYS A 229 3.42 25.66 -11.76
N PHE A 230 4.17 24.57 -11.91
CA PHE A 230 3.66 23.21 -11.86
C PHE A 230 4.53 22.32 -10.98
N TYR A 231 3.88 21.42 -10.22
CA TYR A 231 4.57 20.38 -9.47
C TYR A 231 3.88 19.00 -9.66
N PRO A 232 4.61 17.95 -10.06
CA PRO A 232 4.01 16.68 -10.50
C PRO A 232 3.65 15.69 -9.37
N TYR A 233 3.83 16.04 -8.09
CA TYR A 233 3.63 15.11 -6.97
C TYR A 233 3.04 15.79 -5.74
N MET A 234 2.56 15.03 -4.76
CA MET A 234 2.32 15.51 -3.40
C MET A 234 3.60 15.35 -2.58
N PRO A 235 4.20 16.41 -2.01
CA PRO A 235 5.31 16.29 -1.06
C PRO A 235 4.91 15.52 0.20
N SER A 236 5.86 14.89 0.90
CA SER A 236 5.58 14.19 2.17
C SER A 236 4.97 15.12 3.22
N GLU A 237 5.32 16.41 3.20
CA GLU A 237 4.86 17.47 4.09
C GLU A 237 3.67 18.27 3.51
N GLY A 238 3.24 17.97 2.28
CA GLY A 238 2.21 18.73 1.56
C GLY A 238 2.71 20.06 0.98
N TYR A 239 1.80 20.97 0.62
CA TYR A 239 2.16 22.19 -0.13
C TYR A 239 2.39 23.44 0.75
N ALA A 240 2.08 23.40 2.04
CA ALA A 240 2.33 24.53 2.93
C ALA A 240 3.84 24.77 3.11
N GLY A 241 4.31 25.99 2.82
CA GLY A 241 5.73 26.32 2.78
C GLY A 241 6.48 25.61 1.66
N PHE A 242 5.82 24.88 0.75
CA PHE A 242 6.44 24.17 -0.35
C PHE A 242 6.18 24.93 -1.65
N TYR A 243 7.10 25.84 -1.96
CA TYR A 243 7.07 26.59 -3.20
C TYR A 243 8.49 26.77 -3.74
N ASN A 244 8.70 26.36 -4.99
CA ASN A 244 9.96 26.48 -5.72
C ASN A 244 11.20 25.92 -4.98
N LYS A 245 11.03 24.85 -4.19
CA LYS A 245 12.06 24.35 -3.28
C LYS A 245 13.09 23.41 -3.91
N ASN A 246 12.82 22.83 -5.08
CA ASN A 246 13.69 21.82 -5.69
C ASN A 246 13.67 21.92 -7.23
N LYS A 247 14.44 21.03 -7.87
CA LYS A 247 14.59 20.99 -9.33
C LYS A 247 13.41 20.33 -10.08
N ASP A 248 12.40 19.81 -9.38
CA ASP A 248 11.27 19.07 -10.01
C ASP A 248 10.12 19.98 -10.46
N TRP A 249 10.29 21.29 -10.27
CA TRP A 249 9.32 22.29 -10.69
C TRP A 249 9.28 22.44 -12.21
N GLY A 250 8.07 22.67 -12.70
CA GLY A 250 7.77 22.90 -14.11
C GLY A 250 6.95 24.17 -14.32
N SER A 251 6.50 24.35 -15.56
CA SER A 251 5.51 25.36 -15.94
C SER A 251 4.18 24.72 -16.34
N ALA A 252 3.10 25.47 -16.21
CA ALA A 252 1.73 25.09 -16.49
C ALA A 252 0.98 26.30 -17.08
N LYS A 253 0.66 26.25 -18.37
CA LYS A 253 0.00 27.35 -19.09
C LYS A 253 -1.29 26.90 -19.76
N TRP A 254 -2.36 27.64 -19.49
CA TRP A 254 -3.65 27.44 -20.15
C TRP A 254 -3.66 28.04 -21.56
N ASN A 255 -4.15 27.27 -22.52
CA ASN A 255 -4.49 27.70 -23.87
C ASN A 255 -5.91 27.22 -24.18
N GLY A 256 -6.90 28.10 -23.97
CA GLY A 256 -8.31 27.71 -23.95
C GLY A 256 -8.57 26.64 -22.89
N ASN A 257 -9.14 25.50 -23.30
CA ASN A 257 -9.41 24.37 -22.41
C ASN A 257 -8.23 23.41 -22.21
N ARG A 258 -7.08 23.66 -22.83
CA ARG A 258 -5.90 22.80 -22.71
C ARG A 258 -4.86 23.42 -21.76
N LEU A 259 -4.46 22.67 -20.75
CA LEU A 259 -3.32 22.99 -19.91
C LEU A 259 -2.07 22.31 -20.50
N ASN A 260 -1.08 23.10 -20.90
CA ASN A 260 0.22 22.59 -21.31
C ASN A 260 1.17 22.64 -20.11
N VAL A 261 1.85 21.54 -19.82
CA VAL A 261 2.80 21.47 -18.73
C VAL A 261 4.17 21.00 -19.21
N ALA A 262 5.22 21.53 -18.62
CA ALA A 262 6.60 21.16 -18.90
C ALA A 262 7.40 21.01 -17.60
N ALA A 263 8.01 19.84 -17.37
CA ALA A 263 8.85 19.57 -16.21
C ALA A 263 9.98 18.60 -16.56
N GLN A 264 11.21 18.88 -16.11
CA GLN A 264 12.40 18.00 -16.20
C GLN A 264 12.52 17.19 -17.52
N ASN A 265 12.50 17.87 -18.67
CA ASN A 265 12.59 17.30 -20.03
C ASN A 265 11.36 16.55 -20.55
N THR A 266 10.22 16.67 -19.87
CA THR A 266 8.94 16.12 -20.33
C THR A 266 7.94 17.24 -20.55
N SER A 267 7.21 17.17 -21.66
CA SER A 267 6.06 18.03 -21.93
C SER A 267 4.82 17.18 -22.18
N TYR A 268 3.74 17.48 -21.48
CA TYR A 268 2.45 16.82 -21.64
C TYR A 268 1.33 17.85 -21.49
N TYR A 269 0.09 17.45 -21.77
CA TYR A 269 -1.06 18.33 -21.63
C TYR A 269 -2.24 17.62 -20.98
N PHE A 270 -3.13 18.44 -20.42
CA PHE A 270 -4.40 18.03 -19.88
C PHE A 270 -5.52 18.83 -20.54
N ASP A 271 -6.58 18.15 -20.96
CA ASP A 271 -7.77 18.81 -21.47
C ASP A 271 -8.79 18.96 -20.33
N LYS A 272 -9.15 20.19 -20.02
CA LYS A 272 -10.21 20.51 -19.07
C LYS A 272 -11.56 20.08 -19.66
N LYS A 273 -12.25 19.21 -18.93
CA LYS A 273 -13.59 18.72 -19.32
C LYS A 273 -14.70 19.39 -18.54
N SER A 274 -14.41 19.82 -17.32
CA SER A 274 -15.31 20.60 -16.49
C SER A 274 -14.51 21.45 -15.49
N ALA A 275 -15.19 22.17 -14.61
CA ALA A 275 -14.54 22.86 -13.50
C ALA A 275 -13.84 21.91 -12.51
N SER A 276 -14.22 20.62 -12.47
CA SER A 276 -13.74 19.63 -11.49
C SER A 276 -13.01 18.43 -12.11
N THR A 277 -12.94 18.31 -13.44
CA THR A 277 -12.33 17.15 -14.09
C THR A 277 -11.42 17.52 -15.26
N MET A 278 -10.27 16.86 -15.36
CA MET A 278 -9.34 16.92 -16.49
C MET A 278 -9.08 15.52 -17.06
N GLN A 279 -8.73 15.48 -18.34
CA GLN A 279 -8.30 14.28 -19.05
C GLN A 279 -6.85 14.43 -19.47
N SER A 280 -6.01 13.45 -19.13
CA SER A 280 -4.65 13.37 -19.64
C SER A 280 -4.65 12.92 -21.11
N LYS A 281 -3.60 13.28 -21.88
CA LYS A 281 -3.40 12.83 -23.27
C LYS A 281 -3.54 11.31 -23.47
N PHE A 282 -3.16 10.52 -22.48
CA PHE A 282 -3.05 9.06 -22.62
C PHE A 282 -4.32 8.30 -22.23
N ASP A 283 -5.32 8.98 -21.69
CA ASP A 283 -6.54 8.36 -21.18
C ASP A 283 -7.71 8.70 -22.09
N SER A 284 -8.67 7.77 -22.23
CA SER A 284 -9.87 7.96 -23.05
C SER A 284 -11.01 8.67 -22.30
N LYS A 285 -10.88 8.84 -20.98
CA LYS A 285 -11.88 9.44 -20.09
C LYS A 285 -11.21 10.46 -19.13
N PRO A 286 -11.97 11.41 -18.55
CA PRO A 286 -11.46 12.24 -17.48
C PRO A 286 -10.95 11.36 -16.33
N ASN A 287 -9.73 11.61 -15.90
CA ASN A 287 -9.05 10.80 -14.90
C ASN A 287 -8.46 11.61 -13.76
N PHE A 288 -8.28 12.93 -13.93
CA PHE A 288 -7.90 13.82 -12.85
C PHE A 288 -9.12 14.57 -12.32
N TYR A 289 -9.22 14.61 -11.00
CA TYR A 289 -10.30 15.21 -10.24
C TYR A 289 -9.75 16.34 -9.37
N LYS A 290 -10.41 17.50 -9.39
CA LYS A 290 -9.98 18.65 -8.59
C LYS A 290 -10.24 18.35 -7.12
N CYS A 291 -9.17 18.32 -6.32
CA CYS A 291 -9.28 18.11 -4.89
C CYS A 291 -10.03 19.29 -4.26
N LYS A 292 -10.91 18.98 -3.31
CA LYS A 292 -11.64 20.02 -2.59
C LYS A 292 -10.71 20.76 -1.63
N PRO A 293 -10.97 22.07 -1.36
CA PRO A 293 -10.18 22.84 -0.41
C PRO A 293 -10.16 22.19 0.97
N VAL A 294 -9.01 22.26 1.66
CA VAL A 294 -8.82 21.68 3.00
C VAL A 294 -8.51 22.71 4.09
N ASN A 295 -8.35 23.98 3.71
CA ASN A 295 -7.90 25.03 4.64
C ASN A 295 -8.90 25.23 5.78
N GLY A 296 -8.39 25.18 7.01
CA GLY A 296 -9.20 25.35 8.22
C GLY A 296 -10.09 24.17 8.56
N LEU A 297 -10.02 23.05 7.82
CA LEU A 297 -10.84 21.88 8.07
C LEU A 297 -10.67 21.37 9.51
N ARG A 298 -11.78 20.96 10.11
CA ARG A 298 -11.82 20.25 11.39
C ARG A 298 -12.37 18.86 11.14
N ILE A 299 -11.56 17.85 11.41
CA ILE A 299 -11.87 16.44 11.23
C ILE A 299 -12.04 15.77 12.58
N GLU A 300 -12.83 14.70 12.60
CA GLU A 300 -13.17 13.96 13.81
C GLU A 300 -13.11 12.46 13.55
N GLY A 301 -12.69 11.73 14.57
CA GLY A 301 -12.66 10.27 14.57
C GLY A 301 -11.25 9.72 14.65
N ALA A 302 -11.17 8.39 14.69
CA ALA A 302 -9.92 7.65 14.75
C ALA A 302 -9.52 7.14 13.37
N TYR A 303 -8.29 7.41 12.94
CA TYR A 303 -7.80 7.17 11.59
C TYR A 303 -6.53 6.33 11.60
N THR A 304 -6.46 5.34 10.72
CA THR A 304 -5.28 4.48 10.55
C THR A 304 -5.21 3.88 9.16
N GLN A 305 -3.99 3.57 8.71
CA GLN A 305 -3.75 2.83 7.47
C GLN A 305 -4.14 1.35 7.59
N TYR A 306 -4.20 0.83 8.81
CA TYR A 306 -4.38 -0.59 9.07
C TYR A 306 -5.86 -0.90 9.23
N ALA A 307 -6.50 -1.38 8.17
CA ALA A 307 -7.93 -1.63 8.16
C ALA A 307 -8.44 -2.59 9.26
N SER A 308 -7.60 -3.51 9.72
CA SER A 308 -7.90 -4.48 10.79
C SER A 308 -7.69 -3.95 12.21
N LEU A 309 -6.98 -2.84 12.40
CA LEU A 309 -6.68 -2.30 13.73
C LEU A 309 -7.98 -1.92 14.48
N ILE A 310 -8.22 -2.47 15.67
CA ILE A 310 -9.34 -2.05 16.52
C ILE A 310 -8.78 -1.04 17.54
N PRO A 311 -9.30 0.20 17.61
CA PRO A 311 -8.87 1.15 18.62
C PRO A 311 -9.05 0.59 20.04
N SER A 312 -7.97 0.45 20.79
CA SER A 312 -8.04 0.15 22.21
C SER A 312 -8.55 1.36 23.00
N SER A 313 -9.30 1.10 24.05
CA SER A 313 -9.70 2.12 25.03
C SER A 313 -8.52 2.59 25.89
N THR A 314 -7.42 1.83 25.94
CA THR A 314 -6.19 2.22 26.62
C THR A 314 -5.39 3.24 25.80
N ASN A 315 -4.68 4.16 26.46
CA ASN A 315 -3.80 5.15 25.80
C ASN A 315 -2.47 4.54 25.30
N GLU A 316 -2.47 3.25 24.97
CA GLU A 316 -1.28 2.56 24.51
C GLU A 316 -0.95 2.91 23.06
N PRO A 317 0.34 2.89 22.68
CA PRO A 317 0.76 3.09 21.32
C PRO A 317 0.07 2.13 20.34
N GLN A 318 -0.54 2.71 19.31
CA GLN A 318 -1.27 2.06 18.23
C GLN A 318 -1.02 2.89 16.98
N TYR A 319 -0.85 2.27 15.81
CA TYR A 319 -0.71 3.00 14.54
C TYR A 319 -2.02 3.74 14.17
N LEU A 320 -2.39 4.75 14.92
CA LEU A 320 -3.71 5.35 15.01
C LEU A 320 -3.56 6.79 15.49
N ILE A 321 -4.34 7.68 14.90
CA ILE A 321 -4.50 9.04 15.41
C ILE A 321 -5.99 9.33 15.58
N TRP A 322 -6.33 9.92 16.72
CA TRP A 322 -7.65 10.51 16.95
C TRP A 322 -7.61 11.99 16.65
N PHE A 323 -8.57 12.46 15.88
CA PHE A 323 -8.83 13.88 15.71
C PHE A 323 -10.15 14.27 16.38
N TYR A 324 -10.16 15.48 16.93
CA TYR A 324 -11.33 16.08 17.57
C TYR A 324 -11.75 17.35 16.83
N LYS A 325 -13.07 17.65 16.82
CA LYS A 325 -13.63 18.83 16.14
C LYS A 325 -13.08 20.16 16.64
N ASP A 326 -12.64 20.22 17.89
CA ASP A 326 -12.05 21.40 18.50
C ASP A 326 -10.60 21.67 18.06
N GLY A 327 -10.04 20.81 17.19
CA GLY A 327 -8.69 20.95 16.67
C GLY A 327 -7.63 20.25 17.52
N ARG A 328 -8.01 19.45 18.53
CA ARG A 328 -7.06 18.58 19.23
C ARG A 328 -6.81 17.28 18.47
N PHE A 329 -5.68 16.63 18.75
CA PHE A 329 -5.42 15.26 18.33
C PHE A 329 -4.80 14.43 19.47
N ASP A 330 -4.91 13.11 19.33
CA ASP A 330 -4.20 12.10 20.13
C ASP A 330 -3.54 11.11 19.16
N ASP A 331 -2.25 11.33 18.90
CA ASP A 331 -1.40 10.45 18.11
C ASP A 331 -0.91 9.30 18.97
N ARG A 332 -1.32 8.09 18.63
CA ARG A 332 -0.88 6.87 19.32
C ARG A 332 0.27 6.19 18.60
N GLY A 333 0.81 6.77 17.54
CA GLY A 333 2.01 6.28 16.86
C GLY A 333 1.81 6.10 15.37
N ILE A 334 1.20 7.08 14.69
CA ILE A 334 1.05 7.03 13.22
C ILE A 334 2.38 7.04 12.46
N SER A 335 3.47 7.46 13.10
CA SER A 335 4.82 7.44 12.53
C SER A 335 5.80 6.56 13.31
N VAL A 336 5.35 5.93 14.39
CA VAL A 336 6.19 5.03 15.17
C VAL A 336 6.54 3.85 14.27
N VAL A 337 7.81 3.50 14.18
CA VAL A 337 8.24 2.33 13.38
C VAL A 337 7.98 1.03 14.16
N ASP A 338 8.21 1.05 15.47
CA ASP A 338 8.03 -0.09 16.37
C ASP A 338 7.19 0.30 17.60
N LEU A 339 5.95 -0.18 17.67
CA LEU A 339 5.05 0.09 18.80
C LEU A 339 5.55 -0.48 20.14
N LYS A 340 6.48 -1.43 20.13
CA LYS A 340 7.10 -1.96 21.37
C LYS A 340 8.11 -0.97 21.95
N ASN A 341 8.73 -0.18 21.09
CA ASN A 341 9.66 0.88 21.46
C ASN A 341 9.18 2.21 20.85
N PRO A 342 8.00 2.69 21.27
CA PRO A 342 7.33 3.81 20.62
C PRO A 342 8.13 5.11 20.69
N ASN A 343 9.05 5.19 21.65
CA ASN A 343 9.91 6.35 21.89
C ASN A 343 11.33 6.16 21.34
N ALA A 344 11.60 5.11 20.55
CA ALA A 344 12.93 4.85 19.96
C ALA A 344 13.43 6.05 19.14
N PHE A 345 12.52 6.76 18.48
CA PHE A 345 12.78 8.02 17.80
C PHE A 345 11.87 9.10 18.40
N ALA A 346 12.46 10.01 19.18
CA ALA A 346 11.70 11.06 19.87
C ALA A 346 10.86 11.93 18.93
N SER A 347 11.31 12.14 17.68
CA SER A 347 10.56 12.84 16.64
C SER A 347 9.27 12.13 16.22
N ASP A 348 9.22 10.80 16.35
CA ASP A 348 8.11 9.95 15.91
C ASP A 348 7.27 9.37 17.04
N ALA A 349 7.64 9.67 18.29
CA ALA A 349 6.94 9.22 19.47
C ALA A 349 5.47 9.64 19.48
N PRO A 350 4.57 8.81 20.04
CA PRO A 350 3.18 9.18 20.30
C PRO A 350 3.07 10.48 21.10
N GLY A 351 1.90 11.11 21.05
CA GLY A 351 1.65 12.31 21.83
C GLY A 351 0.34 12.98 21.47
N LYS A 352 0.07 14.09 22.14
CA LYS A 352 -1.16 14.86 21.98
C LYS A 352 -0.82 16.29 21.65
N GLY A 353 -1.81 17.00 21.13
CA GLY A 353 -1.70 18.44 20.95
C GLY A 353 -2.79 18.99 20.07
N LYS A 354 -2.45 20.01 19.26
CA LYS A 354 -3.38 20.68 18.36
C LYS A 354 -2.95 20.52 16.91
N TYR A 355 -3.94 20.36 16.03
CA TYR A 355 -3.70 20.31 14.60
C TYR A 355 -4.30 21.50 13.86
N THR A 356 -3.66 21.86 12.76
CA THR A 356 -4.20 22.78 11.76
C THR A 356 -4.02 22.17 10.38
N ILE A 357 -4.96 22.45 9.48
CA ILE A 357 -4.90 21.99 8.08
C ILE A 357 -4.89 23.23 7.18
N GLU A 358 -3.89 23.34 6.32
CA GLU A 358 -3.74 24.42 5.36
C GLU A 358 -2.92 23.98 4.17
N THR A 359 -3.31 24.44 2.99
CA THR A 359 -2.58 24.24 1.72
C THR A 359 -2.19 22.77 1.51
N PHE A 360 -3.14 21.86 1.72
CA PHE A 360 -2.93 20.40 1.62
C PHE A 360 -1.79 19.87 2.50
N SER A 361 -1.60 20.48 3.65
CA SER A 361 -0.72 20.04 4.73
C SER A 361 -1.51 19.99 6.04
N ILE A 362 -1.21 18.98 6.86
CA ILE A 362 -1.62 18.93 8.26
C ILE A 362 -0.40 19.15 9.15
N PHE A 363 -0.56 20.06 10.11
CA PHE A 363 0.44 20.35 11.13
C PHE A 363 -0.03 19.77 12.44
N LEU A 364 0.73 18.82 12.98
CA LEU A 364 0.52 18.26 14.31
C LEU A 364 1.50 18.97 15.26
N ARG A 365 0.99 19.89 16.07
CA ARG A 365 1.75 20.62 17.09
C ARG A 365 1.53 19.90 18.42
N TYR A 366 2.54 19.16 18.85
CA TYR A 366 2.51 18.37 20.07
C TYR A 366 2.69 19.26 21.29
N ASP A 367 2.10 18.86 22.41
CA ASP A 367 2.19 19.58 23.69
C ASP A 367 3.63 19.63 24.24
N ASP A 368 4.48 18.69 23.80
CA ASP A 368 5.92 18.65 24.10
C ASP A 368 6.77 19.60 23.23
N GLY A 369 6.13 20.38 22.35
CA GLY A 369 6.77 21.36 21.47
C GLY A 369 7.19 20.80 20.11
N ARG A 370 7.09 19.49 19.85
CA ARG A 370 7.35 18.94 18.52
C ARG A 370 6.33 19.45 17.52
N ILE A 371 6.77 19.63 16.28
CA ILE A 371 5.89 19.93 15.15
C ILE A 371 6.16 18.90 14.06
N LYS A 372 5.11 18.20 13.65
CA LYS A 372 5.15 17.28 12.50
C LYS A 372 4.25 17.83 11.40
N GLN A 373 4.82 17.98 10.20
CA GLN A 373 4.09 18.40 9.02
C GLN A 373 3.95 17.21 8.07
N LEU A 374 2.74 16.93 7.62
CA LEU A 374 2.44 15.85 6.67
C LEU A 374 1.53 16.37 5.56
N GLY A 375 1.63 15.81 4.36
CA GLY A 375 0.67 16.08 3.29
C GLY A 375 -0.72 15.65 3.70
N PHE A 376 -1.74 16.41 3.30
CA PHE A 376 -3.13 16.15 3.65
C PHE A 376 -4.06 16.36 2.45
N SER A 377 -4.91 15.38 2.13
CA SER A 377 -5.99 15.58 1.15
C SER A 377 -7.18 14.65 1.39
N GLY A 378 -8.34 15.05 0.88
CA GLY A 378 -9.52 14.17 0.77
C GLY A 378 -9.41 13.16 -0.37
N PHE A 379 -10.49 12.42 -0.59
CA PHE A 379 -10.55 11.41 -1.66
C PHE A 379 -11.09 12.00 -2.98
N LEU A 380 -10.26 12.03 -4.01
CA LEU A 380 -10.52 12.57 -5.35
C LEU A 380 -11.24 13.93 -5.30
N ASP A 381 -12.43 14.04 -5.90
CA ASP A 381 -13.28 15.24 -5.89
C ASP A 381 -14.23 15.32 -4.69
N LYS A 382 -14.18 14.35 -3.76
CA LYS A 382 -15.08 14.30 -2.61
C LYS A 382 -14.71 15.39 -1.62
N ASP A 383 -15.76 15.97 -1.04
CA ASP A 383 -15.60 17.01 -0.03
C ASP A 383 -15.17 16.37 1.30
N PRO A 384 -13.94 16.64 1.78
CA PRO A 384 -13.43 16.04 3.01
C PRO A 384 -14.18 16.50 4.26
N ALA A 385 -15.01 17.56 4.18
CA ALA A 385 -15.90 17.97 5.27
C ALA A 385 -17.11 17.07 5.42
N THR A 386 -17.54 16.38 4.36
CA THR A 386 -18.75 15.52 4.37
C THR A 386 -18.43 14.04 4.16
N VAL A 387 -17.38 13.73 3.39
CA VAL A 387 -16.85 12.38 3.18
C VAL A 387 -15.65 12.19 4.09
N THR A 388 -15.90 11.61 5.26
CA THR A 388 -14.90 11.46 6.34
C THR A 388 -14.39 10.03 6.47
N ASP A 389 -14.70 9.16 5.52
CA ASP A 389 -14.43 7.73 5.59
C ASP A 389 -12.92 7.43 5.51
N ALA A 390 -12.18 8.26 4.79
CA ALA A 390 -10.73 8.19 4.72
C ALA A 390 -10.13 9.54 4.32
N TYR A 391 -8.87 9.75 4.72
CA TYR A 391 -8.04 10.88 4.28
C TYR A 391 -6.67 10.39 3.86
N PHE A 392 -6.04 11.08 2.92
CA PHE A 392 -4.61 10.91 2.68
C PHE A 392 -3.83 11.74 3.70
N ILE A 393 -2.97 11.09 4.48
CA ILE A 393 -2.06 11.72 5.45
C ILE A 393 -0.64 11.21 5.13
N GLY A 394 0.28 12.12 4.79
CA GLY A 394 1.65 11.77 4.40
C GLY A 394 1.73 10.93 3.12
N ARG A 395 0.78 11.11 2.17
CA ARG A 395 0.57 10.31 0.93
C ARG A 395 -0.01 8.91 1.13
N HIS A 396 -0.30 8.52 2.36
CA HIS A 396 -0.94 7.23 2.65
C HIS A 396 -2.41 7.41 2.97
N LEU A 397 -3.23 6.44 2.59
CA LEU A 397 -4.66 6.47 2.88
C LEU A 397 -4.92 5.95 4.30
N TYR A 398 -5.56 6.78 5.12
CA TYR A 398 -5.96 6.46 6.49
C TYR A 398 -7.49 6.35 6.55
N TYR A 399 -7.98 5.19 6.96
CA TYR A 399 -9.40 4.89 7.09
C TYR A 399 -9.92 5.24 8.48
N ARG A 400 -11.14 5.77 8.52
CA ARG A 400 -11.87 6.09 9.74
C ARG A 400 -12.43 4.81 10.37
N LYS A 401 -12.23 4.63 11.67
CA LYS A 401 -12.42 3.31 12.31
C LYS A 401 -13.85 2.94 12.67
N ASP A 402 -14.64 3.89 13.13
CA ASP A 402 -16.07 3.70 13.40
C ASP A 402 -16.90 3.46 12.12
N LYS A 403 -16.31 3.63 10.93
CA LYS A 403 -16.92 3.33 9.64
C LYS A 403 -16.43 2.03 8.99
N GLY A 404 -15.45 1.35 9.59
CA GLY A 404 -14.86 0.09 9.08
C GLY A 404 -14.22 0.20 7.69
N HIS A 405 -13.74 -0.92 7.13
CA HIS A 405 -13.24 -0.98 5.75
C HIS A 405 -14.38 -0.94 4.70
N ASN A 406 -15.63 -1.12 5.15
CA ASN A 406 -16.87 -1.08 4.35
C ASN A 406 -17.37 0.36 4.09
N SER A 407 -16.45 1.31 3.94
CA SER A 407 -16.83 2.65 3.50
C SER A 407 -17.42 2.60 2.09
N ASN A 408 -18.41 3.47 1.82
CA ASN A 408 -19.05 3.55 0.50
C ASN A 408 -18.08 4.05 -0.62
N LEU A 409 -16.78 4.19 -0.34
CA LEU A 409 -15.75 4.55 -1.32
C LEU A 409 -15.66 3.50 -2.46
N ASN A 410 -16.00 2.24 -2.19
CA ASN A 410 -16.02 1.14 -3.18
C ASN A 410 -17.36 0.97 -3.94
N LYS A 411 -18.40 1.77 -3.64
CA LYS A 411 -19.69 1.72 -4.36
C LYS A 411 -19.72 2.58 -5.61
N ILE A 412 -18.57 3.08 -6.05
CA ILE A 412 -18.50 3.83 -7.28
C ILE A 412 -18.39 2.82 -8.43
N ASN A 413 -19.54 2.56 -9.06
CA ASN A 413 -19.60 1.98 -10.39
C ASN A 413 -18.75 2.85 -11.32
N TYR A 414 -17.66 2.30 -11.87
CA TYR A 414 -16.81 2.93 -12.88
C TYR A 414 -16.79 2.12 -14.17
#